data_AF-A0A920L3V1-F1
#
_entry.id   AF-A0A920L3V1-F1
#
_cell.length_a   1.000
_cell.length_b   1.000
_cell.length_c   1.000
_cell.angle_alpha   90.00
_cell.angle_beta   90.00
_cell.angle_gamma   90.00
#
_symmetry.space_group_name_H-M   'P 1'
#
loop_
_entity.id
_entity.type
_entity.pdbx_description
1 polymer ?
#
loop_
_entity_poly.entity_id
_entity_poly.type
_entity_poly.pdbx_seq_one_letter_code
_entity_poly.pdbx_strand_id
1 'polypeptide(L)'
;MKERIGIFGKKNSVVKYNLDTQESLWIADLTHGHSPKAIAQYEDFLIVIDQNWLGTKNVSCFSESKGNLLWRYRYNFLCGWGLYFNPIFLGDHIFFKSGATDFTKLCCKTGTIIFKRNIKPKKFFSFHAYEIMLVGESLIAYSNKEIRKIDIESGFTEVDKDLTEKFNVNGVTANLGNGVSFISSISSLNQQFEDEAAAASGGGGAGAT
;
A
#
# COMPACT_ATOMS: atom_id res chain seq x y z
N MET A 1 21.41 -22.01 -13.58
CA MET A 1 19.97 -22.06 -13.23
C MET A 1 19.68 -20.87 -12.32
N LYS A 2 18.51 -20.23 -12.44
CA LYS A 2 18.07 -19.28 -11.41
C LYS A 2 17.60 -20.09 -10.20
N GLU A 3 18.05 -19.72 -9.00
CA GLU A 3 17.61 -20.36 -7.76
C GLU A 3 16.09 -20.21 -7.57
N ARG A 4 15.45 -21.25 -7.06
CA ARG A 4 14.02 -21.23 -6.73
C ARG A 4 13.82 -20.65 -5.33
N ILE A 5 13.71 -19.33 -5.27
CA ILE A 5 13.55 -18.58 -4.01
C ILE A 5 12.07 -18.20 -3.82
N GLY A 6 11.59 -18.33 -2.59
CA GLY A 6 10.28 -17.82 -2.16
C GLY A 6 10.38 -17.00 -0.88
N ILE A 7 9.50 -16.01 -0.73
CA ILE A 7 9.32 -15.24 0.51
C ILE A 7 7.96 -15.62 1.10
N PHE A 8 7.96 -16.06 2.36
CA PHE A 8 6.80 -16.58 3.04
C PHE A 8 6.54 -15.80 4.33
N GLY A 9 5.28 -15.39 4.51
CA GLY A 9 4.82 -14.81 5.77
C GLY A 9 4.20 -15.87 6.66
N LYS A 10 4.56 -15.88 7.95
CA LYS A 10 3.89 -16.66 8.99
C LYS A 10 3.71 -15.82 10.25
N LYS A 11 2.90 -16.29 11.21
CA LYS A 11 2.74 -15.58 12.49
C LYS A 11 4.13 -15.33 13.10
N ASN A 12 4.36 -14.08 13.54
CA ASN A 12 5.59 -13.54 14.11
C ASN A 12 6.80 -13.40 13.16
N SER A 13 6.74 -13.79 11.88
CA SER A 13 7.94 -13.73 11.03
C SER A 13 7.68 -13.71 9.52
N VAL A 14 8.69 -13.26 8.78
CA VAL A 14 8.81 -13.43 7.33
C VAL A 14 10.10 -14.19 7.05
N VAL A 15 10.07 -15.11 6.10
CA VAL A 15 11.19 -16.00 5.78
C VAL A 15 11.46 -15.95 4.30
N LYS A 16 12.72 -15.73 3.89
CA LYS A 16 13.18 -16.02 2.54
C LYS A 16 13.82 -17.40 2.53
N TYR A 17 13.34 -18.26 1.64
CA TYR A 17 13.66 -19.68 1.64
C TYR A 17 14.09 -20.14 0.25
N ASN A 18 15.17 -20.91 0.19
CA ASN A 18 15.65 -21.54 -1.04
C ASN A 18 15.03 -22.93 -1.16
N LEU A 19 14.21 -23.15 -2.19
CA LEU A 19 13.50 -24.41 -2.44
C LEU A 19 14.40 -25.49 -3.06
N ASP A 20 15.57 -25.12 -3.58
CA ASP A 20 16.55 -26.07 -4.10
C ASP A 20 17.35 -26.70 -2.96
N THR A 21 17.83 -25.89 -2.01
CA THR A 21 18.61 -26.36 -0.86
C THR A 21 17.75 -26.74 0.34
N GLN A 22 16.48 -26.31 0.37
CA GLN A 22 15.57 -26.46 1.51
C GLN A 22 16.06 -25.73 2.78
N GLU A 23 16.69 -24.56 2.60
CA GLU A 23 17.25 -23.77 3.69
C GLU A 23 16.65 -22.36 3.73
N SER A 24 16.55 -21.82 4.95
CA SER A 24 16.20 -20.42 5.13
C SER A 24 17.42 -19.57 4.81
N LEU A 25 17.28 -18.65 3.86
CA LEU A 25 18.32 -17.64 3.58
C LEU A 25 18.35 -16.59 4.68
N TRP A 26 17.19 -16.18 5.16
CA TRP A 26 17.03 -15.37 6.36
C TRP A 26 15.62 -15.50 6.94
N ILE A 27 15.51 -15.15 8.23
CA ILE A 27 14.25 -15.05 8.97
C ILE A 27 14.21 -13.65 9.61
N ALA A 28 13.13 -12.93 9.38
CA ALA A 28 12.89 -11.60 9.92
C ALA A 28 11.71 -11.62 10.89
N ASP A 29 11.92 -11.10 12.10
CA ASP A 29 10.89 -11.06 13.12
C ASP A 29 9.88 -9.92 12.91
N LEU A 30 8.61 -10.27 13.04
CA LEU A 30 7.51 -9.32 13.14
C LEU A 30 7.20 -9.03 14.61
N THR A 31 6.41 -7.99 14.85
CA THR A 31 5.89 -7.73 16.18
C THR A 31 5.14 -8.97 16.71
N HIS A 32 5.36 -9.33 17.97
CA HIS A 32 4.77 -10.52 18.56
C HIS A 32 3.24 -10.56 18.38
N GLY A 33 2.71 -11.69 17.93
CA GLY A 33 1.29 -11.91 17.68
C GLY A 33 0.79 -11.43 16.31
N HIS A 34 1.64 -10.79 15.51
CA HIS A 34 1.26 -10.30 14.17
C HIS A 34 1.47 -11.36 13.09
N SER A 35 0.58 -11.39 12.10
CA SER A 35 0.71 -12.20 10.89
C SER A 35 0.73 -11.31 9.65
N PRO A 36 1.62 -11.57 8.68
CA PRO A 36 1.58 -10.90 7.38
C PRO A 36 0.24 -11.06 6.68
N LYS A 37 -0.26 -9.97 6.11
CA LYS A 37 -1.51 -9.91 5.33
C LYS A 37 -1.25 -9.54 3.87
N ALA A 38 -0.18 -8.79 3.61
CA ALA A 38 0.31 -8.50 2.27
C ALA A 38 1.84 -8.32 2.31
N ILE A 39 2.49 -8.71 1.22
CA ILE A 39 3.93 -8.56 1.01
C ILE A 39 4.12 -7.98 -0.39
N ALA A 40 4.90 -6.91 -0.49
CA ALA A 40 5.32 -6.31 -1.75
C ALA A 40 6.83 -6.18 -1.77
N GLN A 41 7.44 -6.37 -2.95
CA GLN A 41 8.87 -6.26 -3.14
C GLN A 41 9.17 -5.30 -4.29
N TYR A 42 10.15 -4.44 -4.09
CA TYR A 42 10.76 -3.62 -5.14
C TYR A 42 12.25 -3.53 -4.88
N GLU A 43 13.07 -4.03 -5.81
CA GLU A 43 14.51 -4.15 -5.63
C GLU A 43 14.87 -4.85 -4.30
N ASP A 44 15.69 -4.22 -3.46
CA ASP A 44 16.07 -4.71 -2.12
C ASP A 44 15.08 -4.32 -1.01
N PHE A 45 13.93 -3.73 -1.35
CA PHE A 45 12.94 -3.29 -0.37
C PHE A 45 11.76 -4.26 -0.30
N LEU A 46 11.57 -4.87 0.86
CA LEU A 46 10.45 -5.76 1.14
C LEU A 46 9.48 -5.07 2.11
N ILE A 47 8.31 -4.69 1.61
CA ILE A 47 7.22 -4.13 2.41
C ILE A 47 6.32 -5.25 2.90
N VAL A 48 6.06 -5.25 4.21
CA VAL A 48 5.18 -6.21 4.87
C VAL A 48 4.09 -5.44 5.61
N ILE A 49 2.83 -5.71 5.27
CA ILE A 49 1.67 -5.26 6.04
C ILE A 49 1.28 -6.43 6.95
N ASP A 50 1.36 -6.22 8.25
CA ASP A 50 1.09 -7.25 9.26
C ASP A 50 0.01 -6.80 10.25
N GLN A 51 -0.73 -7.76 10.80
CA GLN A 51 -1.87 -7.51 11.68
C GLN A 51 -1.92 -8.53 12.81
N ASN A 52 -2.20 -8.08 14.04
CA ASN A 52 -2.50 -8.96 15.17
C ASN A 52 -4.01 -9.26 15.32
N TRP A 53 -4.33 -10.16 16.25
CA TRP A 53 -5.72 -10.54 16.53
C TRP A 53 -6.61 -9.39 17.02
N LEU A 54 -6.03 -8.34 17.62
CA LEU A 54 -6.72 -7.11 18.06
C LEU A 54 -6.99 -6.14 16.90
N GLY A 55 -6.66 -6.49 15.66
CA GLY A 55 -6.84 -5.60 14.51
C GLY A 55 -5.76 -4.53 14.37
N THR A 56 -4.75 -4.51 15.23
CA THR A 56 -3.64 -3.55 15.13
C THR A 56 -2.76 -3.91 13.95
N LYS A 57 -2.56 -2.95 13.04
CA LYS A 57 -1.79 -3.13 11.80
C LYS A 57 -0.47 -2.36 11.84
N ASN A 58 0.57 -2.92 11.26
CA ASN A 58 1.83 -2.22 10.97
C ASN A 58 2.17 -2.27 9.48
N VAL A 59 3.01 -1.34 9.06
CA VAL A 59 3.75 -1.42 7.80
C VAL A 59 5.23 -1.45 8.16
N SER A 60 5.91 -2.50 7.73
CA SER A 60 7.33 -2.73 7.97
C SER A 60 8.07 -2.76 6.64
N CYS A 61 9.30 -2.23 6.61
CA CYS A 61 10.21 -2.42 5.49
C CYS A 61 11.45 -3.19 5.96
N PHE A 62 11.81 -4.22 5.20
CA PHE A 62 13.00 -5.02 5.40
C PHE A 62 13.91 -4.93 4.18
N SER A 63 15.21 -5.13 4.37
CA SER A 63 16.11 -5.45 3.26
C SER A 63 15.78 -6.86 2.76
N GLU A 64 15.52 -7.01 1.47
CA GLU A 64 15.19 -8.29 0.85
C GLU A 64 16.39 -9.24 0.80
N SER A 65 17.59 -8.70 0.63
CA SER A 65 18.84 -9.47 0.59
C SER A 65 19.25 -9.99 1.96
N LYS A 66 18.99 -9.23 3.03
CA LYS A 66 19.51 -9.51 4.38
C LYS A 66 18.44 -9.85 5.43
N GLY A 67 17.18 -9.53 5.19
CA GLY A 67 16.10 -9.73 6.15
C GLY A 67 16.10 -8.76 7.35
N ASN A 68 16.99 -7.76 7.39
CA ASN A 68 17.01 -6.82 8.51
C ASN A 68 15.89 -5.78 8.39
N LEU A 69 15.27 -5.42 9.52
CA LEU A 69 14.29 -4.36 9.60
C LEU A 69 14.96 -3.00 9.31
N LEU A 70 14.41 -2.25 8.36
CA LEU A 70 14.83 -0.88 8.06
C LEU A 70 14.01 0.12 8.86
N TRP A 71 12.68 -0.02 8.82
CA TRP A 71 11.76 0.82 9.58
C TRP A 71 10.40 0.14 9.75
N ARG A 72 9.63 0.64 10.72
CA ARG A 72 8.26 0.17 11.01
C ARG A 72 7.41 1.33 11.50
N TYR A 73 6.20 1.45 10.94
CA TYR A 73 5.18 2.37 11.42
C TYR A 73 3.89 1.62 11.76
N ARG A 74 3.11 2.20 12.69
CA ARG A 74 1.70 1.84 12.83
C ARG A 74 0.95 2.22 11.55
N TYR A 75 0.05 1.37 11.10
CA TYR A 75 -0.67 1.59 9.85
C TYR A 75 -1.48 2.88 9.85
N ASN A 76 -2.19 3.17 10.96
CA ASN A 76 -2.99 4.37 11.15
C ASN A 76 -2.18 5.67 11.27
N PHE A 77 -0.86 5.57 11.46
CA PHE A 77 0.03 6.72 11.39
C PHE A 77 0.31 7.12 9.93
N LEU A 78 0.46 6.12 9.04
CA LEU A 78 0.71 6.36 7.62
C LEU A 78 -0.57 6.65 6.85
N CYS A 79 -1.60 5.83 7.04
CA CYS A 79 -2.85 5.88 6.29
C CYS A 79 -4.01 6.33 7.17
N GLY A 80 -4.81 7.26 6.67
CA GLY A 80 -6.11 7.61 7.25
C GLY A 80 -7.07 6.42 7.29
N TRP A 81 -8.15 6.59 8.06
CA TRP A 81 -9.17 5.56 8.22
C TRP A 81 -9.79 5.12 6.89
N GLY A 82 -9.98 3.81 6.71
CA GLY A 82 -10.56 3.20 5.51
C GLY A 82 -9.66 3.18 4.27
N LEU A 83 -8.40 3.62 4.37
CA LEU A 83 -7.46 3.62 3.24
C LEU A 83 -6.52 2.42 3.28
N TYR A 84 -6.26 1.86 2.09
CA TYR A 84 -5.24 0.85 1.91
C TYR A 84 -3.88 1.49 1.66
N PHE A 85 -2.87 1.04 2.39
CA PHE A 85 -1.47 1.30 2.06
C PHE A 85 -1.14 0.61 0.74
N ASN A 86 -1.13 1.40 -0.34
CA ASN A 86 -0.78 0.97 -1.68
C ASN A 86 0.50 1.71 -2.10
N PRO A 87 1.69 1.10 -1.92
CA PRO A 87 2.96 1.75 -2.19
C PRO A 87 3.24 1.82 -3.69
N ILE A 88 3.52 3.02 -4.18
CA ILE A 88 4.06 3.28 -5.51
C ILE A 88 5.56 3.51 -5.34
N PHE A 89 6.37 2.55 -5.79
CA PHE A 89 7.82 2.67 -5.76
C PHE A 89 8.34 3.53 -6.91
N LEU A 90 9.27 4.42 -6.60
CA LEU A 90 10.02 5.19 -7.58
C LEU A 90 11.44 5.43 -7.04
N GLY A 91 12.38 4.61 -7.51
CA GLY A 91 13.74 4.54 -6.98
C GLY A 91 13.74 4.23 -5.47
N ASP A 92 14.48 5.00 -4.70
CA ASP A 92 14.60 4.85 -3.23
C ASP A 92 13.42 5.43 -2.43
N HIS A 93 12.28 5.70 -3.07
CA HIS A 93 11.10 6.32 -2.43
C HIS A 93 9.81 5.55 -2.69
N ILE A 94 8.88 5.68 -1.73
CA ILE A 94 7.49 5.24 -1.86
C ILE A 94 6.59 6.46 -1.84
N PHE A 95 5.66 6.52 -2.79
CA PHE A 95 4.50 7.38 -2.78
C PHE A 95 3.27 6.59 -2.42
N PHE A 96 2.42 7.11 -1.55
CA PHE A 96 1.17 6.45 -1.21
C PHE A 96 0.12 7.48 -0.78
N LYS A 97 -1.15 7.13 -1.01
CA LYS A 97 -2.29 7.90 -0.55
C LYS A 97 -2.39 7.77 0.99
N SER A 98 -2.24 8.88 1.69
CA SER A 98 -2.29 8.92 3.17
C SER A 98 -3.58 9.52 3.73
N GLY A 99 -4.44 10.05 2.85
CA GLY A 99 -5.76 10.59 3.16
C GLY A 99 -6.62 10.69 1.90
N ALA A 100 -7.91 11.05 2.03
CA ALA A 100 -8.81 11.18 0.87
C ALA A 100 -8.30 12.17 -0.19
N THR A 101 -7.61 13.22 0.27
CA THR A 101 -6.98 14.27 -0.55
C THR A 101 -5.50 14.44 -0.20
N ASP A 102 -4.92 13.54 0.58
CA ASP A 102 -3.55 13.63 1.08
C ASP A 102 -2.70 12.48 0.53
N PHE A 103 -1.45 12.77 0.20
CA PHE A 103 -0.46 11.75 -0.17
C PHE A 103 0.88 12.06 0.48
N THR A 104 1.74 11.04 0.53
CA THR A 104 3.01 11.08 1.25
C THR A 104 4.13 10.52 0.37
N LYS A 105 5.30 11.17 0.40
CA LYS A 105 6.58 10.63 -0.08
C LYS A 105 7.40 10.19 1.13
N LEU A 106 7.90 8.95 1.10
CA LEU A 106 8.67 8.34 2.17
C LEU A 106 9.94 7.70 1.61
N CYS A 107 11.06 7.83 2.31
CA CYS A 107 12.32 7.17 1.93
C CYS A 107 12.30 5.68 2.28
N CYS A 108 12.53 4.79 1.31
CA CYS A 108 12.56 3.34 1.50
C CYS A 108 13.65 2.90 2.49
N LYS A 109 14.80 3.60 2.51
CA LYS A 109 15.95 3.21 3.33
C LYS A 109 15.76 3.56 4.81
N THR A 110 15.22 4.74 5.10
CA THR A 110 15.19 5.28 6.47
C THR A 110 13.80 5.33 7.08
N GLY A 111 12.75 5.21 6.28
CA GLY A 111 11.37 5.44 6.71
C GLY A 111 11.01 6.91 6.89
N THR A 112 11.95 7.83 6.62
CA THR A 112 11.72 9.26 6.78
C THR A 112 10.62 9.73 5.83
N ILE A 113 9.59 10.36 6.39
CA ILE A 113 8.58 11.09 5.60
C ILE A 113 9.25 12.35 5.06
N ILE A 114 9.43 12.40 3.73
CA ILE A 114 10.03 13.55 3.05
C ILE A 114 9.02 14.69 3.00
N PHE A 115 7.78 14.38 2.61
CA PHE A 115 6.67 15.31 2.71
C PHE A 115 5.33 14.57 2.81
N LYS A 116 4.34 15.29 3.36
CA LYS A 116 2.91 15.00 3.23
C LYS A 116 2.23 16.21 2.61
N ARG A 117 1.51 16.02 1.51
CA ARG A 117 0.91 17.09 0.71
C ARG A 117 -0.56 16.81 0.44
N ASN A 118 -1.33 17.89 0.29
CA ASN A 118 -2.69 17.83 -0.19
C ASN A 118 -2.68 17.89 -1.72
N ILE A 119 -3.38 16.96 -2.36
CA ILE A 119 -3.59 16.92 -3.81
C ILE A 119 -4.43 18.12 -4.25
N LYS A 120 -5.44 18.48 -3.44
CA LYS A 120 -6.30 19.64 -3.64
C LYS A 120 -6.62 20.24 -2.28
N PRO A 121 -6.51 21.57 -2.09
CA PRO A 121 -6.90 22.21 -0.85
C PRO A 121 -8.35 21.86 -0.49
N LYS A 122 -8.57 21.45 0.76
CA LYS A 122 -9.92 21.14 1.27
C LYS A 122 -10.77 22.41 1.23
N LYS A 123 -11.71 22.49 0.29
CA LYS A 123 -12.79 23.47 0.34
C LYS A 123 -13.90 22.93 1.25
N PHE A 124 -14.60 23.82 1.95
CA PHE A 124 -15.80 23.47 2.71
C PHE A 124 -16.78 22.73 1.78
N PHE A 125 -17.33 21.59 2.23
CA PHE A 125 -18.24 20.71 1.47
C PHE A 125 -17.67 19.97 0.25
N SER A 126 -16.35 19.82 0.16
CA SER A 126 -15.70 19.15 -0.96
C SER A 126 -15.28 17.72 -0.65
N PHE A 127 -16.07 16.73 -1.09
CA PHE A 127 -15.74 15.30 -0.97
C PHE A 127 -15.00 14.77 -2.21
N HIS A 128 -13.85 15.38 -2.54
CA HIS A 128 -13.01 14.84 -3.62
C HIS A 128 -12.16 13.71 -3.05
N ALA A 129 -12.34 12.49 -3.56
CA ALA A 129 -11.39 11.41 -3.38
C ALA A 129 -10.50 11.36 -4.62
N TYR A 130 -9.19 11.35 -4.41
CA TYR A 130 -8.22 11.12 -5.46
C TYR A 130 -7.57 9.76 -5.28
N GLU A 131 -7.31 9.09 -6.38
CA GLU A 131 -6.31 8.04 -6.46
C GLU A 131 -5.01 8.62 -7.00
N ILE A 132 -3.89 7.96 -6.71
CA ILE A 132 -2.57 8.31 -7.24
C ILE A 132 -2.02 7.14 -8.04
N MET A 133 -1.29 7.45 -9.10
CA MET A 133 -0.74 6.46 -10.02
C MET A 133 0.56 6.97 -10.64
N LEU A 134 1.49 6.04 -10.91
CA LEU A 134 2.68 6.30 -11.70
C LEU A 134 2.48 5.84 -13.15
N VAL A 135 2.58 6.77 -14.10
CA VAL A 135 2.50 6.50 -15.54
C VAL A 135 3.81 6.92 -16.19
N GLY A 136 4.59 5.93 -16.65
CA GLY A 136 5.99 6.11 -16.99
C GLY A 136 6.76 6.60 -15.77
N GLU A 137 7.34 7.78 -15.90
CA GLU A 137 7.99 8.51 -14.80
C GLU A 137 7.12 9.66 -14.26
N SER A 138 5.87 9.77 -14.70
CA SER A 138 4.95 10.83 -14.28
C SER A 138 4.03 10.34 -13.17
N LEU A 139 4.11 10.96 -11.99
CA LEU A 139 3.17 10.75 -10.91
C LEU A 139 1.94 11.64 -11.14
N ILE A 140 0.76 11.04 -11.18
CA ILE A 140 -0.51 11.76 -11.33
C ILE A 140 -1.45 11.43 -10.18
N ALA A 141 -2.33 12.37 -9.87
CA ALA A 141 -3.52 12.14 -9.08
C ALA A 141 -4.75 12.31 -9.96
N TYR A 142 -5.74 11.44 -9.82
CA TYR A 142 -6.97 11.56 -10.59
C TYR A 142 -8.19 11.28 -9.71
N SER A 143 -9.30 11.90 -10.10
CA SER A 143 -10.63 11.72 -9.51
C SER A 143 -11.62 11.51 -10.66
N ASN A 144 -12.90 11.33 -10.35
CA ASN A 144 -13.95 11.32 -11.37
C ASN A 144 -14.17 12.68 -12.07
N LYS A 145 -13.44 13.75 -11.71
CA LYS A 145 -13.61 15.09 -12.28
C LYS A 145 -12.40 15.63 -13.01
N GLU A 146 -11.21 15.33 -12.51
CA GLU A 146 -9.97 15.92 -13.00
C GLU A 146 -8.77 15.02 -12.75
N ILE A 147 -7.76 15.21 -13.60
CA ILE A 147 -6.41 14.68 -13.45
C ILE A 147 -5.49 15.85 -13.08
N ARG A 148 -4.57 15.57 -12.15
CA ARG A 148 -3.52 16.47 -11.70
C ARG A 148 -2.17 15.83 -11.88
N LYS A 149 -1.19 16.58 -12.37
CA LYS A 149 0.22 16.21 -12.31
C LYS A 149 0.75 16.47 -10.92
N ILE A 150 1.63 15.60 -10.44
CA ILE A 150 2.35 15.76 -9.18
C ILE A 150 3.83 15.87 -9.49
N ASP A 151 4.45 16.97 -9.05
CA ASP A 151 5.91 17.08 -9.04
C ASP A 151 6.51 16.14 -7.99
N ILE A 152 7.38 15.23 -8.43
CA ILE A 152 7.92 14.13 -7.60
C ILE A 152 8.82 14.64 -6.47
N GLU A 153 9.46 15.79 -6.65
CA GLU A 153 10.42 16.33 -5.68
C GLU A 153 9.76 17.21 -4.61
N SER A 154 8.84 18.09 -5.00
CA SER A 154 8.18 19.03 -4.10
C SER A 154 6.81 18.55 -3.59
N GLY A 155 6.18 17.64 -4.32
CA GLY A 155 4.80 17.21 -4.12
C GLY A 155 3.75 18.27 -4.48
N PHE A 156 4.13 19.32 -5.20
CA PHE A 156 3.16 20.29 -5.72
C PHE A 156 2.31 19.67 -6.83
N THR A 157 1.06 20.12 -6.91
CA THR A 157 0.09 19.58 -7.86
C THR A 157 -0.51 20.67 -8.73
N GLU A 158 -0.71 20.35 -10.00
CA GLU A 158 -1.35 21.22 -10.98
C GLU A 158 -2.39 20.44 -11.78
N VAL A 159 -3.44 21.12 -12.24
CA VAL A 159 -4.49 20.48 -13.05
C VAL A 159 -3.97 20.29 -14.47
N ASP A 160 -4.07 19.07 -14.98
CA ASP A 160 -3.84 18.78 -16.39
C ASP A 160 -5.18 18.82 -17.14
N LYS A 161 -5.53 20.00 -17.65
CA LYS A 161 -6.81 20.22 -18.34
C LYS A 161 -6.91 19.38 -19.61
N ASP A 162 -5.86 19.39 -20.42
CA ASP A 162 -5.81 18.66 -21.69
C ASP A 162 -6.01 17.16 -21.48
N LEU A 163 -5.31 16.57 -20.51
CA LEU A 163 -5.46 15.14 -20.22
C LEU A 163 -6.82 14.83 -19.59
N THR A 164 -7.33 15.70 -18.71
CA THR A 164 -8.67 15.55 -18.12
C THR A 164 -9.74 15.48 -19.19
N GLU A 165 -9.71 16.39 -20.17
CA GLU A 165 -10.68 16.46 -21.26
C GLU A 165 -10.55 15.27 -22.21
N LYS A 166 -9.32 14.90 -22.60
CA LYS A 166 -9.09 13.80 -23.55
C LYS A 166 -9.42 12.43 -22.97
N PHE A 167 -9.09 12.20 -21.70
CA PHE A 167 -9.26 10.89 -21.06
C PHE A 167 -10.71 10.64 -20.60
N ASN A 168 -11.47 11.70 -20.29
CA ASN A 168 -12.81 11.62 -19.70
C ASN A 168 -12.85 10.68 -18.48
N VAL A 169 -12.36 11.17 -17.34
CA VAL A 169 -12.26 10.42 -16.06
C VAL A 169 -13.60 9.93 -15.47
N ASN A 170 -14.74 10.31 -16.04
CA ASN A 170 -16.04 9.89 -15.53
C ASN A 170 -16.20 8.37 -15.66
N GLY A 171 -16.51 7.70 -14.55
CA GLY A 171 -16.81 6.26 -14.55
C GLY A 171 -15.61 5.33 -14.41
N VAL A 172 -14.40 5.85 -14.19
CA VAL A 172 -13.23 5.01 -13.87
C VAL A 172 -13.40 4.38 -12.49
N THR A 173 -13.42 3.05 -12.43
CA THR A 173 -13.63 2.26 -11.19
C THR A 173 -12.41 1.46 -10.75
N ALA A 174 -11.52 1.13 -11.69
CA ALA A 174 -10.29 0.39 -11.44
C ALA A 174 -9.18 0.93 -12.33
N ASN A 175 -7.94 0.73 -11.91
CA ASN A 175 -6.78 1.30 -12.56
C ASN A 175 -5.56 0.40 -12.34
N LEU A 176 -4.65 0.38 -13.32
CA LEU A 176 -3.36 -0.28 -13.24
C LEU A 176 -2.34 0.65 -13.89
N GLY A 177 -1.39 1.15 -13.11
CA GLY A 177 -0.33 1.99 -13.65
C GLY A 177 0.93 1.85 -12.82
N ASN A 178 1.90 1.13 -13.40
CA ASN A 178 3.32 1.32 -13.08
C ASN A 178 4.10 1.53 -14.38
N GLY A 179 3.61 2.42 -15.24
CA GLY A 179 4.34 2.98 -16.39
C GLY A 179 4.90 2.09 -17.49
N VAL A 180 4.85 0.78 -17.30
CA VAL A 180 5.18 -0.29 -18.24
C VAL A 180 4.23 -1.40 -17.87
N SER A 181 3.59 -2.04 -18.83
CA SER A 181 2.81 -3.25 -18.58
C SER A 181 3.75 -4.37 -18.11
N PHE A 182 4.13 -4.38 -16.83
CA PHE A 182 4.85 -5.48 -16.20
C PHE A 182 3.82 -6.54 -15.76
N ILE A 183 4.29 -7.77 -15.57
CA ILE A 183 3.48 -8.86 -15.00
C ILE A 183 3.06 -8.42 -13.58
N SER A 184 1.83 -7.94 -13.46
CA SER A 184 1.21 -7.65 -12.16
C SER A 184 0.85 -8.98 -11.50
N SER A 185 1.63 -9.42 -10.52
CA SER A 185 1.24 -10.51 -9.64
C SER A 185 0.53 -9.94 -8.42
N ILE A 186 -0.78 -10.16 -8.34
CA ILE A 186 -1.51 -10.05 -7.07
C ILE A 186 -1.10 -11.29 -6.26
N SER A 187 -0.01 -11.21 -5.52
CA SER A 187 0.66 -12.38 -4.93
C SER A 187 -0.10 -12.99 -3.75
N SER A 188 -0.85 -12.20 -2.98
CA SER A 188 -1.87 -12.69 -2.05
C SER A 188 -2.70 -11.53 -1.52
N LEU A 189 -4.03 -11.63 -1.63
CA LEU A 189 -4.98 -10.78 -0.93
C LEU A 189 -5.70 -11.67 0.09
N ASN A 190 -5.20 -11.72 1.33
CA ASN A 190 -6.06 -12.14 2.44
C ASN A 190 -6.95 -10.95 2.83
N GLN A 191 -7.88 -10.59 1.93
CA GLN A 191 -8.97 -9.67 2.24
C GLN A 191 -9.95 -10.39 3.18
N GLN A 192 -9.63 -10.43 4.48
CA GLN A 192 -10.69 -10.49 5.48
C GLN A 192 -11.30 -9.08 5.56
N PHE A 193 -12.19 -8.78 4.60
CA PHE A 193 -13.14 -7.67 4.66
C PHE A 193 -14.56 -8.16 4.98
N GLU A 194 -14.68 -9.35 5.55
CA GLU A 194 -15.93 -9.86 6.12
C GLU A 194 -15.65 -10.15 7.59
N ASP A 195 -16.18 -9.30 8.48
CA ASP A 195 -16.69 -9.64 9.83
C ASP A 195 -16.95 -8.43 10.75
N GLU A 196 -16.86 -7.18 10.27
CA GLU A 196 -17.39 -6.03 11.05
C GLU A 196 -18.88 -5.76 10.81
N ALA A 197 -19.51 -6.38 9.81
CA ALA A 197 -20.95 -6.28 9.57
C ALA A 197 -21.77 -7.50 10.03
N ALA A 198 -21.16 -8.69 10.13
CA ALA A 198 -21.87 -9.93 10.52
C ALA A 198 -21.95 -10.13 12.04
N ALA A 199 -21.04 -9.54 12.83
CA ALA A 199 -21.07 -9.63 14.29
C ALA A 199 -22.15 -8.74 14.94
N ALA A 200 -22.76 -7.81 14.19
CA ALA A 200 -23.82 -6.93 14.67
C ALA A 200 -25.25 -7.43 14.38
N SER A 201 -25.42 -8.54 13.64
CA SER A 201 -26.73 -9.12 13.30
C SER A 201 -26.97 -10.52 13.89
N GLY A 202 -26.11 -11.01 14.79
CA GLY A 202 -26.27 -12.31 15.47
C GLY A 202 -27.10 -12.26 16.76
N GLY A 203 -27.92 -11.22 16.95
CA GLY A 203 -28.75 -11.05 18.14
C GLY A 203 -30.23 -11.31 17.85
N GLY A 204 -30.71 -12.48 18.26
CA GLY A 204 -32.13 -12.69 18.57
C GLY A 204 -32.84 -13.72 17.70
N GLY A 205 -33.06 -14.91 18.26
CA GLY A 205 -34.00 -15.87 17.68
C GLY A 205 -33.80 -17.33 18.12
N ALA A 206 -33.63 -17.61 19.41
CA ALA A 206 -33.97 -18.93 19.94
C ALA A 206 -35.50 -18.99 20.12
N GLY A 207 -36.14 -19.95 19.47
CA GLY A 207 -37.58 -20.01 19.31
C GLY A 207 -38.39 -20.50 20.51
N ALA A 208 -39.70 -20.34 20.33
CA ALA A 208 -40.80 -21.19 20.75
C ALA A 208 -41.01 -21.47 22.25
N THR A 209 -41.99 -20.77 22.83
CA THR A 209 -43.28 -21.35 23.26
C THR A 209 -44.38 -20.31 23.08
#